data_AF-A0A255IJI2-F1
#
_entry.id   AF-A0A255IJI2-F1
#
_cell.length_a   1.000
_cell.length_b   1.000
_cell.length_c   1.000
_cell.angle_alpha   90.00
_cell.angle_beta   90.00
_cell.angle_gamma   90.00
#
_symmetry.space_group_name_H-M   'P 1'
#
loop_
_entity.id
_entity.type
_entity.pdbx_description
1 polymer ?
#
loop_
_entity_poly.entity_id
_entity_poly.type
_entity_poly.pdbx_seq_one_letter_code
_entity_poly.pdbx_strand_id
1 'polypeptide(L)'
;MNRNEKDVRQCMIKATIELLNEIPDIEKITVRQIAKRAKVGVGSINYHFNSKDNLLSIAVRDVLAEMAINLSKPTANLNLNPRDRLKTMLKELCNAAVTNEKLTQFMVTHDILSGNMHALLYIIPILKEIFKDKKEEIELRVIALQILQPLQVAAIAPTAFCMYSSFNLYDKKARNQFIDQLLDNLINERKE
;
A
#
# COMPACT_ATOMS: atom_id res chain seq x y z
N MET A 1 16.48 -22.12 -6.85
CA MET A 1 16.86 -20.70 -7.08
C MET A 1 18.33 -20.52 -6.74
N ASN A 2 19.16 -20.33 -7.76
CA ASN A 2 20.59 -20.01 -7.59
C ASN A 2 20.76 -18.60 -7.02
N ARG A 3 21.85 -18.35 -6.30
CA ARG A 3 22.16 -17.03 -5.69
C ARG A 3 22.17 -15.91 -6.75
N ASN A 4 22.75 -16.16 -7.92
CA ASN A 4 22.73 -15.25 -9.07
C ASN A 4 21.32 -14.91 -9.57
N GLU A 5 20.36 -15.82 -9.45
CA GLU A 5 18.99 -15.63 -9.92
C GLU A 5 18.20 -14.68 -9.00
N LYS A 6 18.38 -14.84 -7.69
CA LYS A 6 17.84 -13.92 -6.68
C LYS A 6 18.42 -12.52 -6.85
N ASP A 7 19.72 -12.43 -7.08
CA ASP A 7 20.41 -11.15 -7.28
C ASP A 7 19.89 -10.43 -8.53
N VAL A 8 19.74 -11.14 -9.66
CA VAL A 8 19.15 -10.61 -10.89
C VAL A 8 17.71 -10.12 -10.69
N ARG A 9 16.88 -10.91 -9.99
CA ARG A 9 15.51 -10.52 -9.65
C ARG A 9 15.48 -9.22 -8.82
N GLN A 10 16.34 -9.12 -7.82
CA GLN A 10 16.40 -7.96 -6.94
C GLN A 10 16.97 -6.72 -7.63
N CYS A 11 17.94 -6.87 -8.54
CA CYS A 11 18.42 -5.80 -9.41
C CYS A 11 17.30 -5.21 -10.28
N MET A 12 16.42 -6.05 -10.85
CA MET A 12 15.28 -5.56 -11.64
C MET A 12 14.26 -4.82 -10.79
N ILE A 13 13.95 -5.29 -9.58
CA ILE A 13 13.06 -4.58 -8.64
C ILE A 13 13.66 -3.21 -8.29
N LYS A 14 14.94 -3.17 -7.88
CA LYS A 14 15.62 -1.91 -7.54
C LYS A 14 15.63 -0.92 -8.72
N ALA A 15 15.99 -1.39 -9.92
CA ALA A 15 15.96 -0.57 -11.12
C ALA A 15 14.55 -0.02 -11.44
N THR A 16 13.52 -0.82 -11.16
CA THR A 16 12.12 -0.38 -11.34
C THR A 16 11.74 0.68 -10.31
N ILE A 17 12.11 0.51 -9.04
CA ILE A 17 11.89 1.51 -7.98
C ILE A 17 12.58 2.84 -8.33
N GLU A 18 13.83 2.80 -8.82
CA GLU A 18 14.54 4.00 -9.27
C GLU A 18 13.78 4.72 -10.40
N LEU A 19 13.29 3.97 -11.39
CA LEU A 19 12.49 4.54 -12.48
C LEU A 19 11.15 5.11 -12.02
N LEU A 20 10.50 4.50 -11.02
CA LEU A 20 9.27 5.03 -10.42
C LEU A 20 9.49 6.37 -9.71
N ASN A 21 10.67 6.58 -9.13
CA ASN A 21 11.04 7.85 -8.51
C ASN A 21 11.40 8.94 -9.53
N GLU A 22 11.91 8.55 -10.71
CA GLU A 22 12.31 9.47 -11.78
C GLU A 22 11.15 9.86 -12.72
N ILE A 23 10.21 8.94 -12.95
CA ILE A 23 9.15 9.05 -13.95
C ILE A 23 7.79 9.09 -13.24
N PRO A 24 7.13 10.26 -13.15
CA PRO A 24 5.84 10.38 -12.47
C PRO A 24 4.72 9.55 -13.10
N ASP A 25 4.77 9.37 -14.41
CA ASP A 25 3.79 8.61 -15.17
C ASP A 25 4.29 7.18 -15.42
N ILE A 26 3.75 6.25 -14.64
CA ILE A 26 4.14 4.85 -14.65
C ILE A 26 3.94 4.16 -16.01
N GLU A 27 2.99 4.65 -16.83
CA GLU A 27 2.72 4.09 -18.14
C GLU A 27 3.89 4.33 -19.10
N LYS A 28 4.70 5.38 -18.86
CA LYS A 28 5.92 5.68 -19.63
C LYS A 28 7.09 4.77 -19.29
N ILE A 29 7.01 3.97 -18.23
CA ILE A 29 8.05 3.00 -17.90
C ILE A 29 7.93 1.78 -18.82
N THR A 30 9.00 1.51 -19.57
CA THR A 30 9.09 0.40 -20.53
C THR A 30 10.00 -0.72 -20.06
N VAL A 31 9.74 -1.95 -20.54
CA VAL A 31 10.58 -3.13 -20.31
C VAL A 31 12.03 -2.88 -20.71
N ARG A 32 12.27 -2.11 -21.78
CA ARG A 32 13.62 -1.76 -22.25
C ARG A 32 14.35 -0.84 -21.28
N GLN A 33 13.69 0.17 -20.70
CA GLN A 33 14.31 1.03 -19.69
C GLN A 33 14.70 0.25 -18.45
N ILE A 34 13.80 -0.60 -17.96
CA ILE A 34 14.05 -1.47 -16.80
C ILE A 34 15.24 -2.40 -17.07
N ALA A 35 15.22 -3.12 -18.20
CA ALA A 35 16.27 -4.06 -18.56
C ALA A 35 17.63 -3.37 -18.70
N LYS A 36 17.67 -2.19 -19.35
CA LYS A 36 18.87 -1.37 -19.51
C LYS A 36 19.42 -0.94 -18.15
N ARG A 37 18.57 -0.45 -17.24
CA ARG A 37 18.97 0.02 -15.90
C ARG A 37 19.48 -1.14 -15.02
N ALA A 38 18.78 -2.27 -15.06
CA ALA A 38 19.16 -3.49 -14.33
C ALA A 38 20.35 -4.24 -14.96
N LYS A 39 20.81 -3.83 -16.16
CA LYS A 39 21.87 -4.48 -16.95
C LYS A 39 21.56 -5.95 -17.26
N VAL A 40 20.31 -6.23 -17.65
CA VAL A 40 19.82 -7.57 -18.02
C VAL A 40 19.25 -7.59 -19.44
N GLY A 41 19.03 -8.78 -19.99
CA GLY A 41 18.29 -8.93 -21.25
C GLY A 41 16.80 -8.62 -21.08
N VAL A 42 16.17 -8.09 -22.12
CA VAL A 42 14.72 -7.75 -22.12
C VAL A 42 13.86 -8.97 -21.79
N GLY A 43 14.24 -10.17 -22.25
CA GLY A 43 13.55 -11.43 -21.97
C GLY A 43 13.58 -11.86 -20.49
N SER A 44 14.54 -11.36 -19.70
CA SER A 44 14.67 -11.70 -18.28
C SER A 44 13.48 -11.21 -17.46
N ILE A 45 12.86 -10.09 -17.83
CA ILE A 45 11.69 -9.56 -17.12
C ILE A 45 10.51 -10.53 -17.26
N ASN A 46 10.25 -11.01 -18.47
CA ASN A 46 9.18 -11.98 -18.71
C ASN A 46 9.46 -13.30 -17.98
N TYR A 47 10.70 -13.77 -18.01
CA TYR A 47 11.11 -15.00 -17.33
C TYR A 47 10.91 -14.95 -15.81
N HIS A 48 11.26 -13.83 -15.15
CA HIS A 48 11.21 -13.73 -13.69
C HIS A 48 9.89 -13.20 -13.13
N PHE A 49 9.14 -12.42 -13.92
CA PHE A 49 7.96 -11.71 -13.45
C PHE A 49 6.70 -11.96 -14.28
N ASN A 50 6.74 -12.74 -15.36
CA ASN A 50 5.63 -12.99 -16.30
C ASN A 50 5.12 -11.76 -17.07
N SER A 51 5.20 -10.55 -16.53
CA SER A 51 4.83 -9.30 -17.20
C SER A 51 5.54 -8.10 -16.60
N LYS A 52 5.56 -6.98 -17.35
CA LYS A 52 6.00 -5.68 -16.85
C LYS A 52 5.18 -5.23 -15.65
N ASP A 53 3.86 -5.41 -15.72
CA ASP A 53 2.92 -4.91 -14.71
C ASP A 53 3.06 -5.68 -13.39
N ASN A 54 3.44 -6.97 -13.44
CA ASN A 54 3.76 -7.71 -12.22
C ASN A 54 5.08 -7.25 -11.58
N LEU A 55 6.10 -6.90 -12.38
CA LEU A 55 7.31 -6.27 -11.82
C LEU A 55 7.00 -4.90 -11.21
N LEU A 56 6.23 -4.06 -11.91
CA LEU A 56 5.80 -2.76 -11.42
C LEU A 56 4.96 -2.87 -10.14
N SER A 57 4.05 -3.85 -10.05
CA SER A 57 3.21 -4.04 -8.87
C SER A 57 4.02 -4.44 -7.64
N ILE A 58 5.06 -5.27 -7.82
CA ILE A 58 6.00 -5.61 -6.75
C ILE A 58 6.80 -4.38 -6.33
N ALA A 59 7.31 -3.60 -7.27
CA ALA A 59 8.07 -2.38 -6.96
C ALA A 59 7.21 -1.33 -6.23
N VAL A 60 5.98 -1.09 -6.67
CA VAL A 60 5.05 -0.16 -6.00
C VAL A 60 4.67 -0.66 -4.61
N ARG A 61 4.48 -1.96 -4.43
CA ARG A 61 4.26 -2.55 -3.10
C ARG A 61 5.41 -2.26 -2.15
N ASP A 62 6.65 -2.44 -2.60
CA ASP A 62 7.83 -2.18 -1.78
C ASP A 62 7.93 -0.70 -1.38
N VAL A 63 7.61 0.22 -2.31
CA VAL A 63 7.55 1.66 -2.03
C VAL A 63 6.47 1.99 -0.99
N LEU A 64 5.25 1.45 -1.14
CA LEU A 64 4.15 1.66 -0.19
C LEU A 64 4.45 1.03 1.17
N ALA A 65 5.11 -0.13 1.20
CA ALA A 65 5.54 -0.79 2.43
C ALA A 65 6.57 0.06 3.19
N GLU A 66 7.58 0.59 2.49
CA GLU A 66 8.58 1.48 3.08
C GLU A 66 7.93 2.75 3.65
N MET A 67 7.02 3.34 2.88
CA MET A 67 6.23 4.49 3.31
C MET A 67 5.41 4.18 4.57
N ALA A 68 4.72 3.05 4.62
CA ALA A 68 3.95 2.61 5.79
C ALA A 68 4.85 2.42 7.02
N ILE A 69 6.00 1.74 6.86
CA ILE A 69 6.97 1.53 7.94
C ILE A 69 7.52 2.86 8.48
N ASN A 70 7.79 3.82 7.60
CA ASN A 70 8.32 5.11 8.02
C ASN A 70 7.25 5.95 8.74
N LEU A 71 6.02 5.94 8.24
CA LEU A 71 4.89 6.66 8.85
C LEU A 71 4.40 6.00 10.14
N SER A 72 4.62 4.70 10.33
CA SER A 72 4.23 3.99 11.55
C SER A 72 5.13 4.30 12.75
N LYS A 73 6.38 4.71 12.51
CA LYS A 73 7.37 4.98 13.55
C LYS A 73 7.02 6.26 14.34
N PRO A 74 7.08 6.23 15.69
CA PRO A 74 6.89 7.43 16.52
C PRO A 74 7.92 8.53 16.23
N THR A 75 9.14 8.15 15.84
CA THR A 75 10.26 9.08 15.58
C THR A 75 10.08 9.93 14.32
N ALA A 76 9.27 9.48 13.35
CA ALA A 76 8.96 10.26 12.15
C ALA A 76 7.88 11.32 12.39
N ASN A 77 7.11 11.19 13.48
CA ASN A 77 5.93 11.99 13.80
C ASN A 77 6.00 12.49 15.25
N LEU A 78 7.14 13.07 15.65
CA LEU A 78 7.35 13.63 16.99
C LEU A 78 6.12 14.48 17.36
N ASN A 79 5.37 14.05 18.39
CA ASN A 79 4.16 14.64 18.99
C ASN A 79 2.78 14.17 18.52
N LEU A 80 2.65 13.28 17.52
CA LEU A 80 1.32 12.71 17.20
C LEU A 80 0.99 11.53 18.12
N ASN A 81 -0.24 11.53 18.66
CA ASN A 81 -0.76 10.35 19.33
C ASN A 81 -0.90 9.18 18.31
N PRO A 82 -0.94 7.91 18.77
CA PRO A 82 -0.99 6.76 17.86
C PRO A 82 -2.17 6.76 16.87
N ARG A 83 -3.33 7.29 17.27
CA ARG A 83 -4.53 7.39 16.41
C ARG A 83 -4.31 8.38 15.26
N ASP A 84 -3.77 9.55 15.55
CA ASP A 84 -3.45 10.56 14.54
C ASP A 84 -2.34 10.09 13.61
N ARG A 85 -1.36 9.34 14.13
CA ARG A 85 -0.35 8.69 13.30
C ARG A 85 -0.95 7.67 12.33
N LEU A 86 -1.92 6.86 12.78
CA LEU A 86 -2.66 5.94 11.91
C LEU A 86 -3.47 6.69 10.85
N LYS A 87 -4.18 7.77 11.23
CA LYS A 87 -4.90 8.65 10.30
C LYS A 87 -3.98 9.19 9.22
N THR A 88 -2.86 9.79 9.61
CA THR A 88 -1.85 10.33 8.69
C THR A 88 -1.30 9.25 7.77
N MET A 89 -0.92 8.10 8.33
CA MET A 89 -0.40 6.99 7.54
C MET A 89 -1.37 6.54 6.44
N LEU A 90 -2.65 6.30 6.78
CA LEU A 90 -3.65 5.88 5.81
C LEU A 90 -3.91 6.95 4.75
N LYS A 91 -4.00 8.23 5.15
CA LYS A 91 -4.25 9.35 4.21
C LYS A 91 -3.12 9.50 3.20
N GLU A 92 -1.87 9.38 3.64
CA GLU A 92 -0.69 9.47 2.79
C GLU A 92 -0.55 8.25 1.86
N LEU A 93 -0.78 7.03 2.36
CA LEU A 93 -0.80 5.82 1.53
C LEU A 93 -1.91 5.87 0.46
N CYS A 94 -3.12 6.30 0.83
CA CYS A 94 -4.20 6.47 -0.14
C CYS A 94 -3.90 7.59 -1.15
N ASN A 95 -3.15 8.63 -0.76
CA ASN A 95 -2.70 9.66 -1.68
C ASN A 95 -1.74 9.09 -2.73
N ALA A 96 -0.75 8.31 -2.29
CA ALA A 96 0.20 7.63 -3.17
C ALA A 96 -0.48 6.62 -4.11
N ALA A 97 -1.47 5.89 -3.60
CA ALA A 97 -2.29 4.93 -4.35
C ALA A 97 -3.07 5.58 -5.50
N VAL A 98 -3.71 6.73 -5.27
CA VAL A 98 -4.52 7.41 -6.30
C VAL A 98 -3.66 7.94 -7.45
N THR A 99 -2.40 8.33 -7.19
CA THR A 99 -1.48 8.80 -8.24
C THR A 99 -1.24 7.75 -9.34
N ASN A 100 -1.36 6.46 -9.03
CA ASN A 100 -1.12 5.35 -9.96
C ASN A 100 -2.30 4.37 -10.01
N GLU A 101 -3.51 4.89 -10.18
CA GLU A 101 -4.77 4.15 -9.98
C GLU A 101 -4.80 2.75 -10.62
N LYS A 102 -4.41 2.62 -11.90
CA LYS A 102 -4.55 1.36 -12.66
C LYS A 102 -3.61 0.29 -12.10
N LEU A 103 -2.38 0.68 -11.77
CA LEU A 103 -1.43 -0.25 -11.21
C LEU A 103 -1.79 -0.59 -9.76
N THR A 104 -2.26 0.39 -8.98
CA THR A 104 -2.75 0.11 -7.63
C THR A 104 -3.95 -0.82 -7.66
N GLN A 105 -4.91 -0.60 -8.56
CA GLN A 105 -6.05 -1.49 -8.77
C GLN A 105 -5.57 -2.91 -9.12
N PHE A 106 -4.64 -3.05 -10.07
CA PHE A 106 -4.05 -4.35 -10.43
C PHE A 106 -3.37 -5.02 -9.23
N MET A 107 -2.52 -4.29 -8.51
CA MET A 107 -1.76 -4.78 -7.36
C MET A 107 -2.68 -5.25 -6.23
N VAL A 108 -3.66 -4.42 -5.84
CA VAL A 108 -4.61 -4.72 -4.76
C VAL A 108 -5.53 -5.87 -5.16
N THR A 109 -6.00 -5.92 -6.40
CA THR A 109 -6.80 -7.05 -6.92
C THR A 109 -6.01 -8.36 -6.84
N HIS A 110 -4.77 -8.35 -7.32
CA HIS A 110 -3.90 -9.52 -7.25
C HIS A 110 -3.66 -9.97 -5.81
N ASP A 111 -3.45 -9.04 -4.87
CA ASP A 111 -3.27 -9.39 -3.46
C ASP A 111 -4.46 -10.10 -2.86
N ILE A 112 -5.66 -9.54 -3.06
CA ILE A 112 -6.88 -10.12 -2.50
C ILE A 112 -7.10 -11.51 -3.10
N LEU A 113 -6.97 -11.67 -4.42
CA LEU A 113 -7.18 -12.95 -5.09
C LEU A 113 -6.13 -14.00 -4.72
N SER A 114 -4.90 -13.59 -4.41
CA SER A 114 -3.81 -14.49 -4.00
C SER A 114 -3.76 -14.74 -2.49
N GLY A 115 -4.64 -14.12 -1.70
CA GLY A 115 -4.63 -14.22 -0.23
C GLY A 115 -3.43 -13.51 0.41
N ASN A 116 -2.80 -12.56 -0.27
CA ASN A 116 -1.69 -11.80 0.27
C ASN A 116 -2.18 -10.76 1.29
N MET A 117 -1.95 -11.05 2.57
CA MET A 117 -2.40 -10.25 3.70
C MET A 117 -1.32 -9.34 4.31
N HIS A 118 -0.13 -9.22 3.68
CA HIS A 118 0.99 -8.49 4.27
C HIS A 118 0.70 -7.02 4.58
N ALA A 119 -0.10 -6.34 3.76
CA ALA A 119 -0.44 -4.93 3.97
C ALA A 119 -1.07 -4.68 5.34
N LEU A 120 -1.83 -5.64 5.88
CA LEU A 120 -2.48 -5.56 7.19
C LEU A 120 -1.47 -5.50 8.33
N LEU A 121 -0.27 -6.08 8.15
CA LEU A 121 0.74 -6.16 9.20
C LEU A 121 1.35 -4.79 9.51
N TYR A 122 1.35 -3.85 8.56
CA TYR A 122 1.93 -2.52 8.76
C TYR A 122 1.15 -1.66 9.77
N ILE A 123 -0.15 -1.93 9.95
CA ILE A 123 -0.97 -1.15 10.88
C ILE A 123 -1.01 -1.77 12.29
N ILE A 124 -0.68 -3.06 12.42
CA ILE A 124 -0.71 -3.79 13.70
C ILE A 124 0.13 -3.12 14.80
N PRO A 125 1.38 -2.66 14.56
CA PRO A 125 2.17 -1.99 15.60
C PRO A 125 1.47 -0.76 16.17
N ILE A 126 0.85 0.07 15.34
CA ILE A 126 0.12 1.26 15.81
C ILE A 126 -1.14 0.85 16.57
N LEU A 127 -1.88 -0.18 16.10
CA LEU A 127 -3.04 -0.69 16.81
C LEU A 127 -2.66 -1.25 18.20
N LYS A 128 -1.50 -1.90 18.32
CA LYS A 128 -0.96 -2.33 19.64
C LYS A 128 -0.71 -1.14 20.56
N GLU A 129 -0.20 -0.02 20.05
CA GLU A 129 -0.02 1.20 20.86
C GLU A 129 -1.36 1.82 21.29
N ILE A 130 -2.37 1.80 20.42
CA ILE A 130 -3.70 2.35 20.68
C ILE A 130 -4.45 1.52 21.73
N PHE A 131 -4.50 0.20 21.54
CA PHE A 131 -5.30 -0.67 22.39
C PHE A 131 -4.53 -1.21 23.59
N LYS A 132 -3.19 -1.19 23.59
CA LYS A 132 -2.34 -1.78 24.63
C LYS A 132 -2.82 -3.22 24.93
N ASP A 133 -3.06 -3.53 26.19
CA ASP A 133 -3.53 -4.86 26.64
C ASP A 133 -5.06 -5.02 26.59
N LYS A 134 -5.80 -4.05 26.01
CA LYS A 134 -7.27 -4.11 25.93
C LYS A 134 -7.77 -5.05 24.83
N LYS A 135 -6.90 -5.54 23.95
CA LYS A 135 -7.24 -6.34 22.77
C LYS A 135 -6.19 -7.42 22.51
N GLU A 136 -6.67 -8.63 22.26
CA GLU A 136 -5.83 -9.76 21.86
C GLU A 136 -5.33 -9.60 20.42
N GLU A 137 -4.27 -10.33 20.06
CA GLU A 137 -3.67 -10.22 18.72
C GLU A 137 -4.65 -10.53 17.58
N ILE A 138 -5.54 -11.51 17.79
CA ILE A 138 -6.57 -11.85 16.80
C ILE A 138 -7.58 -10.71 16.61
N GLU A 139 -7.95 -10.01 17.67
CA GLU A 139 -8.85 -8.85 17.59
C GLU A 139 -8.18 -7.70 16.84
N LEU A 140 -6.88 -7.46 17.07
CA LEU A 140 -6.12 -6.45 16.33
C LEU A 140 -6.06 -6.76 14.83
N ARG A 141 -5.93 -8.04 14.45
CA ARG A 141 -5.97 -8.48 13.05
C ARG A 141 -7.36 -8.25 12.43
N VAL A 142 -8.44 -8.50 13.17
CA VAL A 142 -9.81 -8.20 12.73
C VAL A 142 -10.01 -6.70 12.55
N ILE A 143 -9.55 -5.87 13.50
CA ILE A 143 -9.61 -4.41 13.38
C ILE A 143 -8.80 -3.94 12.16
N ALA A 144 -7.64 -4.52 11.92
CA ALA A 144 -6.84 -4.20 10.74
C ALA A 144 -7.59 -4.49 9.42
N LEU A 145 -8.31 -5.62 9.35
CA LEU A 145 -9.18 -5.95 8.22
C LEU A 145 -10.31 -4.93 8.06
N GLN A 146 -10.99 -4.59 9.16
CA GLN A 146 -12.09 -3.62 9.13
C GLN A 146 -11.64 -2.23 8.65
N ILE A 147 -10.37 -1.86 8.88
CA ILE A 147 -9.79 -0.60 8.42
C ILE A 147 -9.35 -0.67 6.95
N LEU A 148 -8.59 -1.69 6.56
CA LEU A 148 -7.96 -1.70 5.23
C LEU A 148 -8.88 -2.22 4.13
N GLN A 149 -9.76 -3.17 4.40
CA GLN A 149 -10.60 -3.77 3.36
C GLN A 149 -11.52 -2.76 2.67
N PRO A 150 -12.21 -1.83 3.37
CA PRO A 150 -13.01 -0.81 2.71
C PRO A 150 -12.18 0.09 1.78
N LEU A 151 -10.95 0.44 2.18
CA LEU A 151 -10.05 1.25 1.36
C LEU A 151 -9.56 0.49 0.12
N GLN A 152 -9.29 -0.80 0.25
CA GLN A 152 -8.91 -1.66 -0.87
C GLN A 152 -10.06 -1.86 -1.86
N VAL A 153 -11.29 -2.05 -1.38
CA VAL A 153 -12.48 -2.14 -2.24
C VAL A 153 -12.72 -0.81 -2.97
N ALA A 154 -12.55 0.32 -2.28
CA ALA A 154 -12.64 1.64 -2.92
C ALA A 154 -11.60 1.81 -4.05
N ALA A 155 -10.40 1.25 -3.90
CA ALA A 155 -9.37 1.26 -4.94
C ALA A 155 -9.65 0.28 -6.10
N ILE A 156 -10.27 -0.87 -5.81
CA ILE A 156 -10.59 -1.88 -6.84
C ILE A 156 -11.80 -1.46 -7.67
N ALA A 157 -12.85 -0.94 -7.04
CA ALA A 157 -14.12 -0.65 -7.66
C ALA A 157 -14.63 0.76 -7.28
N PRO A 158 -13.90 1.83 -7.65
CA PRO A 158 -14.18 3.19 -7.16
C PRO A 158 -15.59 3.67 -7.51
N THR A 159 -16.07 3.40 -8.72
CA THR A 159 -17.43 3.78 -9.14
C THR A 159 -18.50 3.07 -8.32
N ALA A 160 -18.40 1.75 -8.15
CA ALA A 160 -19.37 0.97 -7.38
C ALA A 160 -19.35 1.34 -5.89
N PHE A 161 -18.15 1.54 -5.33
CA PHE A 161 -17.98 1.97 -3.96
C PHE A 161 -18.60 3.36 -3.74
N CYS A 162 -18.36 4.30 -4.65
CA CYS A 162 -18.96 5.64 -4.61
C CYS A 162 -20.47 5.61 -4.72
N MET A 163 -21.05 4.76 -5.58
CA MET A 163 -22.50 4.62 -5.68
C MET A 163 -23.12 4.11 -4.37
N TYR A 164 -22.47 3.17 -3.69
CA TYR A 164 -22.96 2.62 -2.42
C TYR A 164 -22.83 3.60 -1.25
N SER A 165 -21.66 4.24 -1.12
CA SER A 165 -21.30 5.00 0.09
C SER A 165 -21.37 6.52 -0.08
N SER A 166 -21.65 7.01 -1.30
CA SER A 166 -21.51 8.42 -1.70
C SER A 166 -20.08 8.98 -1.55
N PHE A 167 -19.09 8.11 -1.37
CA PHE A 167 -17.70 8.47 -1.19
C PHE A 167 -16.91 8.39 -2.49
N ASN A 168 -16.29 9.49 -2.90
CA ASN A 168 -15.38 9.52 -4.04
C ASN A 168 -13.92 9.43 -3.58
N LEU A 169 -13.23 8.34 -3.93
CA LEU A 169 -11.81 8.12 -3.61
C LEU A 169 -10.89 9.18 -4.23
N TYR A 170 -11.28 9.75 -5.37
CA TYR A 170 -10.49 10.76 -6.11
C TYR A 170 -10.61 12.17 -5.52
N ASP A 171 -11.64 12.42 -4.71
CA ASP A 171 -11.74 13.65 -3.92
C ASP A 171 -10.93 13.49 -2.63
N LYS A 172 -9.81 14.21 -2.52
CA LYS A 172 -8.93 14.16 -1.34
C LYS A 172 -9.65 14.51 -0.04
N LYS A 173 -10.59 15.47 -0.07
CA LYS A 173 -11.34 15.87 1.13
C LYS A 173 -12.30 14.76 1.54
N ALA A 174 -13.09 14.25 0.60
CA ALA A 174 -13.98 13.12 0.84
C ALA A 174 -13.20 11.92 1.37
N ARG A 175 -12.07 11.58 0.71
CA ARG A 175 -11.10 10.55 1.10
C ARG A 175 -10.69 10.63 2.56
N ASN A 176 -10.23 11.79 2.98
CA ASN A 176 -9.78 12.00 4.34
C ASN A 176 -10.92 11.88 5.35
N GLN A 177 -12.11 12.40 5.03
CA GLN A 177 -13.29 12.30 5.90
C GLN A 177 -13.74 10.85 6.10
N PHE A 178 -13.70 10.02 5.06
CA PHE A 178 -14.01 8.59 5.19
C PHE A 178 -13.00 7.85 6.06
N ILE A 179 -11.70 8.11 5.89
CA ILE A 179 -10.66 7.52 6.75
C ILE A 179 -10.88 7.92 8.21
N ASP A 180 -11.23 9.19 8.45
CA ASP A 180 -11.54 9.67 9.79
C ASP A 180 -12.76 8.93 10.37
N GLN A 181 -13.87 8.88 9.63
CA GLN A 181 -15.08 8.17 10.06
C GLN A 181 -14.83 6.68 10.34
N LEU A 182 -14.07 6.02 9.47
CA LEU A 182 -13.76 4.60 9.58
C LEU A 182 -12.98 4.30 10.87
N LEU A 183 -11.98 5.12 11.17
CA LEU A 183 -11.21 4.98 12.39
C LEU A 183 -12.00 5.38 13.63
N ASP A 184 -12.83 6.41 13.56
CA ASP A 184 -13.65 6.87 14.68
C ASP A 184 -14.69 5.81 15.07
N ASN A 185 -15.22 5.04 14.12
CA ASN A 185 -16.13 3.92 14.39
C ASN A 185 -15.47 2.76 15.15
N LEU A 186 -14.16 2.55 14.98
CA LEU A 186 -13.44 1.39 15.50
C LEU A 186 -12.57 1.73 16.72
N ILE A 187 -12.09 2.96 16.78
CA ILE A 187 -11.14 3.47 17.77
C ILE A 187 -11.87 4.56 18.56
N ASN A 188 -12.87 4.14 19.33
CA ASN A 188 -13.53 5.02 20.28
C ASN A 188 -12.58 5.32 21.45
N GLU A 189 -12.26 6.59 21.65
CA GLU A 189 -12.03 7.08 23.00
C GLU A 189 -13.38 6.97 23.71
N ARG A 190 -13.57 5.95 24.55
CA ARG A 190 -14.59 6.11 25.59
C ARG A 190 -14.12 7.30 26.41
N LYS A 191 -14.79 8.44 26.24
CA LYS A 191 -14.87 9.46 27.28
C LYS A 191 -15.57 8.78 28.44
N GLU A 192 -14.79 8.20 29.33
CA GLU A 192 -15.23 7.98 30.71
C GLU A 192 -15.45 9.36 31.37
#